data_AF-A0A259HQZ5-F1
#
_entry.id   AF-A0A259HQZ5-F1
#
_cell.length_a   1.000
_cell.length_b   1.000
_cell.length_c   1.000
_cell.angle_alpha   90.00
_cell.angle_beta   90.00
_cell.angle_gamma   90.00
#
_symmetry.space_group_name_H-M   'P 1'
#
loop_
_entity.id
_entity.type
_entity.pdbx_description
1 polymer ?
#
loop_
_entity_poly.entity_id
_entity_poly.type
_entity_poly.pdbx_seq_one_letter_code
_entity_poly.pdbx_strand_id
1 'polypeptide(L)'
;MSAVSAPTKPAISGFERYLSLWVALCIIVGIALGYALPGLFAAIAAAEIARVNLVVAALIWLMIIPMLLKIDLGALGSVRQHWKGVGVTLFINWAVKPFSMALLGTVFLGWLFRPLLP
;
A
#
# COMPACT_ATOMS: atom_id res chain seq x y z
N MET A 1 34.77 -14.36 -30.63
CA MET A 1 34.38 -13.08 -29.98
C MET A 1 32.86 -13.07 -29.86
N SER A 2 32.31 -13.48 -28.72
CA SER A 2 30.86 -13.46 -28.48
C SER A 2 30.49 -12.07 -27.98
N ALA A 3 29.72 -11.32 -28.76
CA ALA A 3 29.28 -9.98 -28.40
C ALA A 3 28.30 -10.04 -27.22
N VAL A 4 28.65 -9.35 -26.13
CA VAL A 4 27.74 -9.10 -25.00
C VAL A 4 26.69 -8.11 -25.47
N SER A 5 25.44 -8.53 -25.58
CA SER A 5 24.30 -7.67 -25.86
C SER A 5 24.04 -6.73 -24.67
N ALA A 6 24.03 -5.41 -24.94
CA ALA A 6 23.71 -4.41 -23.94
C ALA A 6 22.26 -4.56 -23.44
N PRO A 7 21.98 -4.34 -22.15
CA PRO A 7 20.63 -4.47 -21.61
C PRO A 7 19.72 -3.39 -22.18
N THR A 8 18.66 -3.80 -22.88
CA THR A 8 17.60 -2.92 -23.36
C THR A 8 16.86 -2.33 -22.16
N LYS A 9 16.87 -1.00 -22.02
CA LYS A 9 16.14 -0.28 -20.97
C LYS A 9 14.65 -0.67 -21.04
N PRO A 10 14.01 -1.11 -19.94
CA PRO A 10 12.59 -1.45 -19.96
C PRO A 10 11.79 -0.25 -20.45
N ALA A 11 11.03 -0.43 -21.53
CA ALA A 11 10.11 0.60 -21.99
C ALA A 11 8.99 0.73 -20.95
N ILE A 12 8.76 1.95 -20.44
CA ILE A 12 7.66 2.24 -19.51
C ILE A 12 6.36 1.79 -20.19
N SER A 13 5.71 0.79 -19.62
CA SER A 13 4.45 0.28 -20.14
C SER A 13 3.38 1.38 -20.06
N GLY A 14 2.45 1.42 -21.02
CA GLY A 14 1.33 2.37 -20.96
C GLY A 14 0.53 2.28 -19.66
N PHE A 15 0.50 1.10 -19.02
CA PHE A 15 -0.10 0.89 -17.71
C PHE A 15 0.63 1.66 -16.60
N GLU A 16 1.97 1.61 -16.55
CA GLU A 16 2.76 2.35 -15.56
C GLU A 16 2.61 3.86 -15.74
N ARG A 17 2.55 4.31 -16.99
CA ARG A 17 2.36 5.74 -17.32
C ARG A 17 1.01 6.28 -16.87
N TYR A 18 -0.05 5.49 -17.01
CA TYR A 18 -1.41 5.88 -16.63
C TYR A 18 -1.85 5.28 -15.29
N LEU A 19 -0.92 4.80 -14.45
CA LEU A 19 -1.23 4.09 -13.21
C LEU A 19 -2.14 4.90 -12.28
N SER A 20 -1.90 6.21 -12.14
CA SER A 20 -2.75 7.09 -11.31
C SER A 20 -4.19 7.18 -11.83
N LEU A 21 -4.38 7.21 -13.16
CA LEU A 21 -5.70 7.23 -13.78
C LEU A 21 -6.42 5.89 -13.58
N TRP A 22 -5.69 4.78 -13.75
CA TRP A 22 -6.20 3.44 -13.47
C TRP A 22 -6.61 3.27 -12.01
N VAL A 23 -5.79 3.74 -11.06
CA VAL A 23 -6.10 3.71 -9.62
C VAL A 23 -7.35 4.53 -9.32
N ALA A 24 -7.46 5.74 -9.87
CA ALA A 24 -8.65 6.58 -9.71
C ALA A 24 -9.91 5.91 -10.26
N LEU A 25 -9.81 5.29 -11.44
CA LEU A 25 -10.91 4.54 -12.05
C LEU A 25 -11.32 3.33 -11.19
N CYS A 26 -10.35 2.55 -10.69
CA CYS A 26 -10.60 1.44 -9.78
C CYS A 26 -11.30 1.89 -8.49
N ILE A 27 -10.95 3.06 -7.93
CA ILE A 27 -11.63 3.63 -6.76
C ILE A 27 -13.10 3.94 -7.10
N ILE A 28 -13.37 4.66 -8.19
CA ILE A 28 -14.74 5.04 -8.60
C ILE A 28 -15.59 3.80 -8.83
N VAL A 29 -15.08 2.83 -9.59
CA VAL A 29 -15.77 1.57 -9.87
C VAL A 29 -16.00 0.78 -8.58
N GLY A 30 -15.00 0.71 -7.69
CA GLY A 30 -15.12 0.03 -6.40
C GLY A 30 -16.21 0.64 -5.52
N ILE A 31 -16.31 1.98 -5.46
CA ILE A 31 -17.36 2.68 -4.73
C ILE A 31 -18.74 2.37 -5.34
N ALA A 32 -18.88 2.47 -6.67
CA ALA A 32 -20.14 2.20 -7.36
C ALA A 32 -20.62 0.75 -7.14
N LEU A 33 -19.70 -0.22 -7.22
CA LEU A 33 -19.99 -1.62 -6.93
C LEU A 33 -20.33 -1.85 -5.46
N GLY A 34 -19.69 -1.14 -4.53
CA GLY A 34 -20.01 -1.17 -3.10
C GLY A 34 -21.44 -0.74 -2.80
N TYR A 35 -21.94 0.29 -3.50
CA TYR A 35 -23.33 0.72 -3.40
C TYR A 35 -24.32 -0.23 -4.09
N ALA A 36 -23.94 -0.82 -5.24
CA ALA A 36 -24.83 -1.70 -6.01
C ALA A 36 -24.97 -3.11 -5.39
N LEU A 37 -23.93 -3.63 -4.74
CA LEU A 37 -23.90 -4.99 -4.17
C LEU A 37 -23.50 -4.99 -2.69
N PRO A 38 -24.24 -4.31 -1.80
CA PRO A 38 -23.87 -4.20 -0.38
C PRO A 38 -23.81 -5.57 0.30
N GLY A 39 -24.63 -6.54 -0.14
CA GLY A 39 -24.63 -7.91 0.41
C GLY A 39 -23.34 -8.68 0.15
N LEU A 40 -22.68 -8.47 -0.99
CA LEU A 40 -21.39 -9.11 -1.29
C LEU A 40 -20.27 -8.54 -0.41
N PHE A 41 -20.22 -7.20 -0.27
CA PHE A 41 -19.27 -6.54 0.62
C PHE A 41 -19.52 -6.88 2.09
N ALA A 42 -20.78 -7.01 2.50
CA ALA A 42 -21.15 -7.47 3.83
C ALA A 42 -20.73 -8.92 4.07
N ALA A 43 -20.86 -9.81 3.09
CA ALA A 43 -20.39 -11.20 3.20
C ALA A 43 -18.85 -11.29 3.30
N ILE A 44 -18.12 -10.48 2.53
CA ILE A 44 -16.66 -10.37 2.61
C ILE A 44 -16.22 -9.74 3.94
N ALA A 45 -16.97 -8.74 4.45
CA ALA A 45 -16.74 -8.14 5.76
C ALA A 45 -17.06 -9.13 6.89
N ALA A 46 -18.11 -9.93 6.75
CA ALA A 46 -18.51 -10.99 7.67
C ALA A 46 -17.59 -12.23 7.61
N ALA A 47 -16.73 -12.34 6.59
CA ALA A 47 -15.59 -13.26 6.57
C ALA A 47 -14.47 -12.77 7.52
N GLU A 48 -14.87 -12.35 8.71
CA GLU A 48 -14.00 -12.03 9.84
C GLU A 48 -14.08 -13.16 10.87
N ILE A 49 -12.92 -13.66 11.29
CA ILE A 49 -12.81 -14.49 12.50
C ILE A 49 -12.06 -13.64 13.52
N ALA A 50 -12.61 -13.49 14.73
CA ALA A 50 -12.00 -12.75 15.83
C ALA A 50 -11.57 -11.30 15.47
N ARG A 51 -12.43 -10.56 14.75
CA ARG A 51 -12.19 -9.17 14.27
C ARG A 51 -11.09 -9.02 13.21
N VAL A 52 -10.59 -10.13 12.67
CA VAL A 52 -9.59 -10.11 11.59
C VAL A 52 -10.25 -10.55 10.30
N ASN A 53 -10.34 -9.63 9.32
CA ASN A 53 -10.87 -9.95 8.00
C ASN A 53 -9.91 -10.87 7.26
N LEU A 54 -10.31 -12.15 7.09
CA LEU A 54 -9.45 -13.17 6.50
C LEU A 54 -9.11 -12.87 5.04
N VAL A 55 -10.07 -12.30 4.30
CA VAL A 55 -9.88 -11.94 2.88
C VAL A 55 -8.83 -10.84 2.75
N VAL A 56 -8.95 -9.78 3.54
CA VAL A 56 -7.98 -8.67 3.55
C VAL A 56 -6.61 -9.15 4.04
N ALA A 57 -6.56 -10.00 5.07
CA ALA A 57 -5.31 -10.56 5.56
C ALA A 57 -4.58 -11.36 4.47
N ALA A 58 -5.29 -12.19 3.70
CA ALA A 58 -4.72 -12.95 2.59
C ALA A 58 -4.19 -12.03 1.47
N LEU A 59 -4.93 -10.96 1.12
CA LEU A 59 -4.50 -9.97 0.13
C LEU A 59 -3.22 -9.22 0.57
N ILE A 60 -3.15 -8.81 1.83
CA ILE A 60 -1.96 -8.17 2.40
C ILE A 60 -0.78 -9.15 2.38
N TRP A 61 -1.01 -10.41 2.77
CA TRP A 61 0.05 -11.44 2.77
C TRP A 61 0.58 -11.69 1.35
N LEU A 62 -0.31 -11.82 0.36
CA LEU A 62 0.04 -11.93 -1.06
C LEU A 62 0.90 -10.76 -1.54
N MET A 63 0.70 -9.54 -1.01
CA MET A 63 1.50 -8.36 -1.36
C MET A 63 2.85 -8.32 -0.63
N ILE A 64 2.92 -8.82 0.61
CA ILE A 64 4.14 -8.82 1.42
C ILE A 64 5.15 -9.87 0.90
N ILE A 65 4.71 -11.07 0.55
CA ILE A 65 5.59 -12.15 0.05
C ILE A 65 6.51 -11.71 -1.11
N PRO A 66 6.00 -11.14 -2.24
CA PRO A 66 6.84 -10.78 -3.36
C PRO A 66 7.82 -9.66 -3.00
N MET A 67 7.49 -8.82 -2.02
CA MET A 67 8.44 -7.85 -1.49
C MET A 67 9.56 -8.55 -0.71
N LEU A 68 9.23 -9.51 0.15
CA LEU A 68 10.23 -10.26 0.94
C LEU A 68 11.16 -11.11 0.08
N LEU A 69 10.64 -11.78 -0.96
CA LEU A 69 11.45 -12.59 -1.88
C LEU A 69 12.47 -11.77 -2.69
N LYS A 70 12.24 -10.46 -2.84
CA LYS A 70 13.17 -9.54 -3.50
C LYS A 70 14.29 -9.04 -2.58
N ILE A 71 14.21 -9.30 -1.27
CA ILE A 71 15.22 -8.86 -0.31
C ILE A 71 16.39 -9.84 -0.34
N ASP A 72 17.57 -9.34 -0.67
CA ASP A 72 18.82 -10.08 -0.56
C ASP A 72 19.32 -10.05 0.89
N LEU A 73 19.37 -11.23 1.54
CA LEU A 73 19.86 -11.40 2.91
C LEU A 73 21.35 -11.00 3.06
N GLY A 74 22.13 -11.02 1.97
CA GLY A 74 23.50 -10.50 1.98
C GLY A 74 23.57 -8.99 2.13
N ALA A 75 22.58 -8.26 1.59
CA ALA A 75 22.47 -6.80 1.70
C ALA A 75 21.98 -6.34 3.08
N LEU A 76 21.36 -7.22 3.88
CA LEU A 76 20.99 -6.90 5.26
C LEU A 76 22.22 -6.60 6.14
N GLY A 77 23.39 -7.19 5.84
CA GLY A 77 24.64 -6.90 6.55
C GLY A 77 25.16 -5.47 6.31
N SER A 78 24.98 -4.93 5.11
CA SER A 78 25.42 -3.57 4.75
C SER A 78 24.50 -2.47 5.28
N VAL A 79 23.25 -2.80 5.67
CA VAL A 79 22.33 -1.88 6.37
C VAL A 79 22.96 -1.32 7.65
N ARG A 80 23.82 -2.10 8.32
CA ARG A 80 24.52 -1.66 9.54
C ARG A 80 25.57 -0.59 9.27
N GLN A 81 26.15 -0.54 8.06
CA GLN A 81 27.06 0.54 7.63
C GLN A 81 26.29 1.84 7.35
N HIS A 82 25.03 1.75 6.94
CA HIS A 82 24.15 2.89 6.67
C HIS A 82 23.10 3.14 7.77
N TRP A 83 23.43 2.82 9.02
CA TRP A 83 22.47 2.85 10.13
C TRP A 83 21.82 4.23 10.37
N LYS A 84 22.55 5.32 10.13
CA LYS A 84 22.00 6.69 10.23
C LYS A 84 20.91 6.94 9.17
N GLY A 85 21.15 6.54 7.91
CA GLY A 85 20.19 6.73 6.82
C GLY A 85 18.95 5.84 6.97
N VAL A 86 19.17 4.58 7.35
CA VAL A 86 18.07 3.64 7.61
C VAL A 86 17.27 4.06 8.85
N GLY A 87 17.93 4.52 9.91
CA GLY A 87 17.26 5.05 11.11
C GLY A 87 16.37 6.25 10.81
N VAL A 88 16.85 7.21 10.02
CA VAL A 88 16.05 8.38 9.60
C VAL A 88 14.87 7.95 8.72
N THR A 89 15.10 7.05 7.77
CA THR A 89 14.03 6.57 6.87
C THR A 89 12.97 5.79 7.64
N LEU A 90 13.39 4.93 8.57
CA LEU A 90 12.48 4.20 9.44
C LEU A 90 11.71 5.17 10.35
N PHE A 91 12.37 6.14 10.96
CA PHE A 91 11.70 7.15 11.79
C PHE A 91 10.64 7.92 11.00
N ILE A 92 10.95 8.37 9.78
CA ILE A 92 9.96 9.06 8.94
C ILE A 92 8.84 8.09 8.51
N ASN A 93 9.18 6.87 8.10
CA ASN A 93 8.18 5.91 7.62
C ASN A 93 7.26 5.40 8.74
N TRP A 94 7.79 5.19 9.95
CA TRP A 94 7.08 4.58 11.07
C TRP A 94 6.59 5.57 12.12
N ALA A 95 7.21 6.74 12.30
CA ALA A 95 6.66 7.78 13.16
C ALA A 95 5.91 8.82 12.32
N VAL A 96 6.53 9.40 11.29
CA VAL A 96 5.85 10.49 10.58
C VAL A 96 4.59 10.00 9.87
N LYS A 97 4.59 8.85 9.16
CA LYS A 97 3.36 8.39 8.47
C LYS A 97 2.17 8.13 9.39
N PRO A 98 2.23 7.26 10.43
CA PRO A 98 1.05 6.96 11.23
C PRO A 98 0.61 8.14 12.10
N PHE A 99 1.55 8.94 12.62
CA PHE A 99 1.18 10.13 13.39
C PHE A 99 0.60 11.21 12.49
N SER A 100 1.11 11.40 11.27
CA SER A 100 0.47 12.31 10.30
C SER A 100 -0.92 11.82 9.91
N MET A 101 -1.10 10.52 9.69
CA MET A 101 -2.42 9.95 9.39
C MET A 101 -3.40 10.15 10.55
N ALA A 102 -2.97 9.93 11.79
CA ALA A 102 -3.78 10.15 12.98
C ALA A 102 -4.10 11.64 13.17
N LEU A 103 -3.11 12.52 13.05
CA LEU A 103 -3.27 13.97 13.19
C LEU A 103 -4.22 14.53 12.14
N LEU A 104 -4.03 14.17 10.86
CA LEU A 104 -4.95 14.54 9.79
C LEU A 104 -6.34 13.95 10.06
N GLY A 105 -6.44 12.69 10.47
CA GLY A 105 -7.71 12.07 10.87
C GLY A 105 -8.43 12.87 11.96
N THR A 106 -7.74 13.24 13.04
CA THR A 106 -8.32 14.01 14.16
C THR A 106 -8.68 15.43 13.76
N VAL A 107 -7.84 16.12 12.97
CA VAL A 107 -8.12 17.50 12.52
C VAL A 107 -9.32 17.49 11.56
N PHE A 108 -9.32 16.63 10.56
CA PHE A 108 -10.38 16.59 9.56
C PHE A 108 -11.67 16.00 10.15
N LEU A 109 -11.66 14.82 10.75
CA LEU A 109 -12.88 14.19 11.29
C LEU A 109 -13.34 14.85 12.60
N GLY A 110 -12.41 15.23 13.46
CA GLY A 110 -12.71 15.71 14.82
C GLY A 110 -12.91 17.22 14.95
N TRP A 111 -12.38 18.04 14.05
CA TRP A 111 -12.55 19.51 14.10
C TRP A 111 -13.30 20.05 12.88
N LEU A 112 -12.87 19.69 11.66
CA LEU A 112 -13.42 20.28 10.44
C LEU A 112 -14.77 19.67 10.04
N PHE A 113 -14.89 18.35 10.06
CA PHE A 113 -16.09 17.61 9.65
C PHE A 113 -16.95 17.17 10.83
N ARG A 114 -16.54 17.42 12.07
CA ARG A 114 -17.35 17.15 13.27
C ARG A 114 -18.78 17.70 13.19
N PRO A 115 -19.05 18.91 12.64
CA PRO A 115 -20.42 19.41 12.48
C PRO A 115 -21.14 18.89 11.21
N LEU A 116 -20.43 18.21 10.30
CA LEU A 116 -20.96 17.65 9.04
C LEU A 116 -21.18 16.13 9.10
N LEU A 117 -20.64 15.48 10.12
CA LEU A 117 -20.85 14.05 10.42
C LEU A 117 -22.13 13.92 11.28
N PRO A 118 -23.06 13.00 10.93
CA PRO A 118 -24.28 12.77 11.72
C PRO A 118 -24.00 12.23 13.12
#